data_AF-A0A519XY72-F1
#
_entry.id   AF-A0A519XY72-F1
#
_cell.length_a   1.000
_cell.length_b   1.000
_cell.length_c   1.000
_cell.angle_alpha   90.00
_cell.angle_beta   90.00
_cell.angle_gamma   90.00
#
_symmetry.space_group_name_H-M   'P 1'
#
loop_
_entity.id
_entity.type
_entity.pdbx_description
1 polymer ?
#
loop_
_entity_poly.entity_id
_entity_poly.type
_entity_poly.pdbx_seq_one_letter_code
_entity_poly.pdbx_strand_id
1 'polypeptide(L)'
;TIPNGEDAAPFADDTELGCMLVLTALSLPEEFQTLVISPEKTVQFYTLYPIYREEMALKMERGADALIDQFEKYDIGDVLDLARPNTVLA
;
A
#
# COMPACT_ATOMS: atom_id res chain seq x y z
N THR A 1 -0.64 7.96 -2.43
CA THR A 1 -1.80 7.08 -2.68
C THR A 1 -2.50 7.55 -3.93
N ILE A 2 -3.12 6.64 -4.66
CA ILE A 2 -3.77 6.84 -5.95
C ILE A 2 -5.16 6.20 -5.87
N PRO A 3 -6.22 6.96 -5.58
CA PRO A 3 -7.56 6.41 -5.43
C PRO A 3 -8.19 6.05 -6.79
N ASN A 4 -9.11 5.08 -6.78
CA ASN A 4 -9.99 4.80 -7.91
C ASN A 4 -11.09 5.86 -8.00
N GLY A 5 -10.81 6.92 -8.76
CA GLY A 5 -11.67 8.10 -8.80
C GLY A 5 -11.66 8.90 -7.49
N GLU A 6 -12.59 9.84 -7.36
CA GLU A 6 -12.70 10.70 -6.17
C GLU A 6 -13.07 9.91 -4.92
N ASP A 7 -13.87 8.86 -5.09
CA ASP A 7 -14.43 8.11 -3.97
C ASP A 7 -13.57 6.93 -3.50
N ALA A 8 -12.43 6.66 -4.14
CA ALA A 8 -11.69 5.42 -3.92
C ALA A 8 -12.62 4.20 -4.02
N ALA A 9 -13.42 4.15 -5.08
CA ALA A 9 -14.39 3.09 -5.30
C ALA A 9 -13.67 1.72 -5.42
N PRO A 10 -14.32 0.61 -5.02
CA PRO A 10 -13.79 -0.73 -5.21
C PRO A 10 -13.18 -0.97 -6.60
N PHE A 11 -12.03 -1.65 -6.66
CA PHE A 11 -11.38 -2.00 -7.92
C PHE A 11 -12.09 -3.15 -8.66
N ALA A 12 -12.86 -3.99 -7.94
CA ALA A 12 -13.62 -5.12 -8.46
C ALA A 12 -14.82 -5.43 -7.55
N ASP A 13 -15.76 -6.25 -8.02
CA ASP A 13 -17.02 -6.56 -7.31
C ASP A 13 -16.83 -7.44 -6.05
N ASP A 14 -15.66 -8.08 -5.88
CA ASP A 14 -15.35 -9.04 -4.83
C ASP A 14 -14.40 -8.49 -3.74
N THR A 15 -14.17 -7.18 -3.72
CA THR A 15 -13.31 -6.51 -2.74
C THR A 15 -13.76 -5.08 -2.47
N GLU A 16 -13.46 -4.52 -1.30
CA GLU A 16 -13.68 -3.09 -1.02
C GLU A 16 -12.37 -2.27 -1.12
N LEU A 17 -11.29 -2.88 -1.62
CA LEU A 17 -10.02 -2.20 -1.89
C LEU A 17 -10.21 -1.25 -3.08
N GLY A 18 -9.92 0.03 -2.89
CA GLY A 18 -10.26 1.08 -3.85
C GLY A 18 -9.21 2.19 -4.01
N CYS A 19 -8.04 2.02 -3.40
CA CYS A 19 -6.94 2.97 -3.53
C CYS A 19 -5.60 2.24 -3.56
N MET A 20 -4.64 2.73 -4.36
CA MET A 20 -3.27 2.19 -4.38
C MET A 20 -2.36 3.05 -3.51
N LEU A 21 -1.73 2.45 -2.50
CA LEU A 21 -0.62 3.02 -1.75
C LEU A 21 0.71 2.59 -2.39
N VAL A 22 1.71 3.47 -2.38
CA VAL A 22 3.05 3.18 -2.89
C VAL A 22 3.98 3.05 -1.69
N LEU A 23 4.61 1.89 -1.50
CA LEU A 23 5.68 1.66 -0.51
C LEU A 23 6.80 0.83 -1.13
N THR A 24 7.85 0.54 -0.37
CA THR A 24 8.84 -0.48 -0.70
C THR A 24 8.22 -1.88 -0.60
N ALA A 25 8.79 -2.87 -1.27
CA ALA A 25 8.36 -4.26 -1.13
C ALA A 25 8.77 -4.81 0.24
N LEU A 26 7.84 -5.45 0.96
CA LEU A 26 8.12 -6.14 2.23
C LEU A 26 8.49 -7.61 2.01
N SER A 27 7.95 -8.23 0.96
CA SER A 27 8.22 -9.63 0.59
C SER A 27 9.58 -9.85 -0.08
N LEU A 28 10.28 -8.76 -0.45
CA LEU A 28 11.54 -8.82 -1.17
C LEU A 28 12.68 -8.26 -0.30
N PRO A 29 13.91 -8.75 -0.50
CA PRO A 29 15.07 -8.26 0.25
C PRO A 29 15.35 -6.78 -0.09
N GLU A 30 15.99 -6.06 0.83
CA GLU A 30 16.27 -4.62 0.71
C GLU A 30 17.09 -4.31 -0.55
N GLU A 31 18.01 -5.21 -0.93
CA GLU A 31 18.84 -5.06 -2.14
C GLU A 31 18.01 -5.08 -3.44
N PHE A 32 16.78 -5.58 -3.41
CA PHE A 32 15.89 -5.54 -4.57
C PHE A 32 15.30 -4.14 -4.83
N GLN A 33 15.30 -3.26 -3.81
CA GLN A 33 14.68 -1.93 -3.93
C GLN A 33 15.38 -1.04 -4.95
N THR A 34 16.67 -1.27 -5.23
CA THR A 34 17.48 -0.40 -6.07
C THR A 34 18.29 -1.18 -7.10
N LEU A 35 18.24 -0.74 -8.36
CA LEU A 35 19.14 -1.19 -9.42
C LEU A 35 19.98 -0.02 -9.94
N VAL A 36 21.29 -0.06 -9.70
CA VAL A 36 22.25 0.90 -10.26
C VAL A 36 22.68 0.41 -11.65
N ILE A 37 22.37 1.20 -12.69
CA ILE A 37 22.70 0.88 -14.09
C ILE A 37 24.01 1.56 -14.51
N SER A 38 24.21 2.81 -14.09
CA SER A 38 25.44 3.59 -14.30
C SER A 38 25.57 4.65 -13.19
N PRO A 39 26.69 5.38 -13.07
CA PRO A 39 26.83 6.44 -12.07
C PRO A 39 25.74 7.53 -12.14
N GLU A 40 25.10 7.69 -13.31
CA GLU A 40 24.06 8.69 -13.57
C GLU A 40 22.65 8.09 -13.61
N LYS A 41 22.49 6.76 -13.50
CA LYS A 41 21.21 6.09 -13.65
C LYS A 41 20.97 5.02 -12.60
N THR A 42 19.95 5.27 -11.79
CA THR A 42 19.44 4.35 -10.77
C THR A 42 17.94 4.15 -10.96
N VAL A 43 17.49 2.90 -10.84
CA VAL A 43 16.06 2.53 -10.84
C VAL A 43 15.67 2.18 -9.41
N GLN A 44 14.57 2.77 -8.94
CA GLN A 44 13.95 2.41 -7.67
C GLN A 44 12.70 1.57 -7.92
N PHE A 45 12.60 0.44 -7.24
CA PHE A 45 11.44 -0.44 -7.30
C PHE A 45 10.53 -0.16 -6.11
N TYR A 46 9.28 0.15 -6.42
CA TYR A 46 8.22 0.35 -5.44
C TYR A 46 7.09 -0.66 -5.71
N THR A 47 6.36 -1.00 -4.66
CA THR A 47 5.19 -1.88 -4.72
C THR A 47 3.91 -1.08 -4.50
N LEU A 48 2.86 -1.47 -5.22
CA LEU A 48 1.52 -0.94 -5.06
C LEU A 48 0.74 -1.83 -4.09
N TYR A 49 0.20 -1.23 -3.05
CA TYR A 49 -0.60 -1.87 -2.01
C TYR A 49 -2.04 -1.41 -2.18
N PRO A 50 -2.97 -2.30 -2.55
CA PRO A 50 -4.38 -1.96 -2.53
C PRO A 50 -4.83 -1.74 -1.08
N ILE A 51 -5.44 -0.58 -0.83
CA ILE A 51 -5.94 -0.14 0.48
C ILE A 51 -7.42 0.23 0.40
N TYR A 52 -8.10 0.10 1.54
CA TYR A 52 -9.49 0.53 1.69
C TYR A 52 -9.58 2.07 1.75
N ARG A 53 -10.78 2.62 1.52
CA ARG A 53 -11.02 4.06 1.59
C ARG A 53 -10.72 4.62 2.99
N GLU A 54 -11.06 3.89 4.04
CA GLU A 54 -10.84 4.28 5.44
C GLU A 54 -9.35 4.30 5.79
N GLU A 55 -8.57 3.34 5.28
CA GLU A 55 -7.12 3.29 5.41
C GLU A 55 -6.47 4.50 4.70
N MET A 56 -6.95 4.85 3.50
CA MET A 56 -6.52 6.07 2.81
C MET A 56 -6.85 7.32 3.64
N ALA A 57 -8.05 7.41 4.20
CA ALA A 57 -8.49 8.53 5.02
C ALA A 57 -7.62 8.67 6.28
N LEU A 58 -7.35 7.57 6.99
CA LEU A 58 -6.44 7.54 8.14
C LEU A 58 -5.07 8.12 7.77
N LYS A 59 -4.50 7.67 6.64
CA LYS A 59 -3.21 8.16 6.13
C LYS A 59 -3.24 9.66 5.79
N MET A 60 -4.36 10.18 5.31
CA MET A 60 -4.50 11.62 5.00
C MET A 60 -4.65 12.47 6.26
N GLU A 61 -5.34 11.96 7.27
CA GLU A 61 -5.59 12.68 8.53
C GLU A 61 -4.41 12.62 9.50
N ARG A 62 -3.73 11.47 9.58
CA ARG A 62 -2.73 11.17 10.62
C ARG A 62 -1.33 10.84 10.09
N GLY A 63 -1.16 10.82 8.77
CA GLY A 63 0.12 10.49 8.13
C GLY A 63 0.30 9.01 7.85
N ALA A 64 1.37 8.68 7.11
CA ALA A 64 1.65 7.31 6.67
C ALA A 64 2.01 6.38 7.85
N ASP A 65 2.77 6.87 8.83
CA ASP A 65 3.20 6.08 9.98
C ASP A 65 2.00 5.50 10.75
N ALA A 66 0.93 6.29 10.93
CA ALA A 66 -0.29 5.81 11.59
C ALA A 66 -0.97 4.66 10.83
N LEU A 67 -0.86 4.61 9.51
CA LEU A 67 -1.37 3.50 8.70
C LEU A 67 -0.43 2.29 8.78
N ILE A 68 0.89 2.52 8.75
CA ILE A 68 1.91 1.47 8.89
C ILE A 68 1.76 0.77 10.25
N ASP A 69 1.57 1.51 11.34
CA ASP A 69 1.32 0.95 12.68
C ASP A 69 0.10 0.02 12.69
N GLN A 70 -0.95 0.35 11.93
CA GLN A 70 -2.11 -0.54 11.77
C GLN A 70 -1.75 -1.76 10.94
N PHE A 71 -1.02 -1.61 9.85
CA PHE A 71 -0.58 -2.75 9.03
C PHE A 71 0.27 -3.73 9.84
N GLU A 72 1.18 -3.24 10.67
CA GLU A 72 1.97 -4.08 11.58
C GLU A 72 1.09 -4.83 12.59
N LYS A 73 0.05 -4.17 13.14
CA LYS A 73 -0.87 -4.79 14.10
C LYS A 73 -1.66 -5.97 13.50
N TYR A 74 -2.02 -5.89 12.23
CA TYR A 74 -2.81 -6.93 11.53
C TYR A 74 -1.97 -7.79 10.57
N ASP A 75 -0.64 -7.67 10.61
CA ASP A 75 0.30 -8.40 9.75
C ASP A 75 0.00 -8.23 8.25
N ILE A 76 -0.29 -7.00 7.83
CA ILE A 76 -0.59 -6.68 6.43
C ILE A 76 0.71 -6.52 5.65
N GLY A 77 0.94 -7.45 4.71
CA GLY A 77 2.06 -7.42 3.79
C GLY A 77 1.75 -6.81 2.42
N ASP A 78 2.64 -7.07 1.47
CA ASP A 78 2.60 -6.57 0.08
C ASP A 78 2.10 -7.61 -0.94
N VAL A 79 1.84 -8.83 -0.48
CA VAL A 79 1.13 -9.85 -1.25
C VAL A 79 -0.38 -9.61 -1.14
N LEU A 80 -1.05 -9.49 -2.28
CA LEU A 80 -2.49 -9.22 -2.31
C LEU A 80 -3.30 -10.36 -1.70
N ASP A 81 -4.00 -10.05 -0.62
CA ASP A 81 -5.05 -10.88 -0.01
C ASP A 81 -6.37 -10.10 -0.01
N LEU A 82 -7.36 -10.60 -0.76
CA LEU A 82 -8.68 -9.98 -0.84
C LEU A 82 -9.52 -10.20 0.42
N ALA A 83 -9.17 -11.19 1.25
CA ALA A 83 -9.86 -11.51 2.50
C ALA A 83 -9.26 -10.79 3.71
N ARG A 84 -8.22 -9.95 3.51
CA ARG A 84 -7.56 -9.22 4.60
C ARG A 84 -8.54 -8.26 5.30
N PRO A 85 -8.42 -8.07 6.62
CA PRO A 85 -9.24 -7.09 7.33
C PRO A 85 -8.92 -5.66 6.87
N ASN A 86 -9.91 -4.78 6.98
CA ASN A 86 -9.70 -3.33 6.95
C ASN A 86 -9.13 -2.90 8.30
N THR A 87 -7.90 -2.40 8.33
CA THR A 87 -7.19 -2.20 9.61
C THR A 87 -7.68 -0.99 10.40
N VAL A 88 -8.59 -0.18 9.84
CA VAL A 88 -9.24 0.95 10.53
C VAL A 88 -10.58 0.54 11.15
N LEU A 89 -11.27 -0.43 10.56
CA LEU A 89 -12.60 -0.87 10.98
C LEU A 89 -12.60 -2.16 11.82
N ALA A 90 -11.54 -2.97 11.73
CA ALA A 90 -11.41 -4.27 12.39
C ALA A 90 -11.11 -4.20 13.89
#